data_AF-A0A1H9UK25-F1
#
_entry.id   AF-A0A1H9UK25-F1
#
_cell.length_a   1.000
_cell.length_b   1.000
_cell.length_c   1.000
_cell.angle_alpha   90.00
_cell.angle_beta   90.00
_cell.angle_gamma   90.00
#
_symmetry.space_group_name_H-M   'P 1'
#
loop_
_entity.id
_entity.type
_entity.pdbx_description
1 polymer ?
#
loop_
_entity_poly.entity_id
_entity_poly.type
_entity_poly.pdbx_seq_one_letter_code
_entity_poly.pdbx_strand_id
1 'polypeptide(L)'
;MKKIGKILLGINILLALYHLYFTLFNQPKLILTIYLPVLAIALLVYFTVNLFLHKFKHLEKHPFLQTLMIYLIGITFACFATMLSSGFTLTNFLATLRTNLLALPLFIPIFIYWQSYRKSLNRQLLNTQNKLKGVFTNDK
;
A
#
# COMPACT_ATOMS: atom_id res chain seq x y z
N MET A 1 -7.04 9.59 31.23
CA MET A 1 -5.98 9.90 30.24
C MET A 1 -6.44 9.94 28.76
N LYS A 2 -7.48 9.20 28.33
CA LYS A 2 -7.94 9.20 26.90
C LYS A 2 -8.51 10.52 26.34
N LYS A 3 -8.96 11.46 27.19
CA LYS A 3 -9.57 12.74 26.74
C LYS A 3 -8.54 13.81 26.35
N ILE A 4 -7.42 13.91 27.08
CA ILE A 4 -6.36 14.90 26.83
C ILE A 4 -5.67 14.65 25.49
N GLY A 5 -5.43 13.38 25.14
CA GLY A 5 -4.86 13.01 23.84
C GLY A 5 -5.73 13.41 22.64
N LYS A 6 -7.06 13.35 22.77
CA LYS A 6 -7.98 13.79 21.70
C LYS A 6 -8.00 15.32 21.53
N ILE A 7 -7.86 16.06 22.63
CA ILE A 7 -7.80 17.53 22.61
C ILE A 7 -6.48 17.98 21.97
N LEU A 8 -5.35 17.38 22.36
CA LEU A 8 -4.05 17.65 21.73
C LEU A 8 -4.04 17.29 20.24
N LEU A 9 -4.68 16.19 19.85
CA LEU A 9 -4.84 15.82 18.44
C LEU A 9 -5.66 16.87 17.68
N GLY A 10 -6.78 17.32 18.27
CA GLY A 10 -7.64 18.35 17.69
C GLY A 10 -6.93 19.69 17.52
N ILE A 11 -6.16 20.13 18.51
CA ILE A 11 -5.36 21.38 18.45
C ILE A 11 -4.31 21.28 17.35
N ASN A 12 -3.60 20.16 17.22
CA ASN A 12 -2.62 19.96 16.14
C ASN A 12 -3.27 19.99 14.75
N ILE A 13 -4.46 19.40 14.60
CA ILE A 13 -5.22 19.46 13.34
C ILE A 13 -5.66 20.89 13.04
N LEU A 14 -6.14 21.64 14.04
CA LEU A 14 -6.55 23.03 13.87
C LEU A 14 -5.39 23.93 13.49
N LEU A 15 -4.23 23.74 14.13
CA LEU A 15 -3.01 24.49 13.86
C LEU A 15 -2.48 24.19 12.45
N ALA A 16 -2.52 22.91 12.04
CA ALA A 16 -2.16 22.49 10.69
C ALA A 16 -3.10 23.10 9.63
N LEU A 17 -4.41 23.12 9.87
CA LEU A 17 -5.40 23.74 8.98
C LEU A 17 -5.20 25.25 8.88
N TYR A 18 -4.94 25.94 10.00
CA TYR A 18 -4.64 27.36 10.03
C TYR A 18 -3.36 27.68 9.26
N HIS A 19 -2.31 26.90 9.48
CA HIS A 19 -1.04 27.07 8.78
C HIS A 19 -1.21 26.84 7.27
N LEU A 20 -1.99 25.83 6.89
CA LEU A 20 -2.31 25.50 5.50
C LEU A 20 -3.16 26.60 4.83
N TYR A 21 -4.12 27.19 5.56
CA TYR A 21 -4.89 28.35 5.08
C TYR A 21 -4.00 29.58 4.88
N PHE A 22 -3.15 29.90 5.86
CA PHE A 22 -2.29 31.09 5.81
C PHE A 22 -1.23 30.99 4.70
N THR A 23 -0.67 29.80 4.49
CA THR A 23 0.22 29.57 3.35
C THR A 23 -0.53 29.62 2.01
N LEU A 24 -1.84 29.33 1.95
CA LEU A 24 -2.61 29.27 0.69
C LEU A 24 -2.80 30.66 0.09
N PHE A 25 -2.97 31.65 0.97
CA PHE A 25 -3.11 33.04 0.58
C PHE A 25 -1.77 33.75 0.39
N ASN A 26 -0.73 33.42 1.18
CA ASN A 26 0.55 34.12 1.10
C ASN A 26 1.56 33.49 0.13
N GLN A 27 1.55 32.16 -0.04
CA GLN A 27 2.52 31.43 -0.87
C GLN A 27 1.89 30.20 -1.55
N PRO A 28 0.92 30.40 -2.47
CA PRO A 28 0.16 29.31 -3.10
C PRO A 28 1.05 28.29 -3.82
N LYS A 29 2.20 28.74 -4.36
CA LYS A 29 3.18 27.85 -5.00
C LYS A 29 3.74 26.80 -4.04
N LEU A 30 4.00 27.16 -2.79
CA LEU A 30 4.60 26.29 -1.78
C LEU A 30 3.62 25.22 -1.27
N ILE A 31 2.33 25.53 -1.26
CA ILE A 31 1.29 24.54 -0.96
C ILE A 31 1.11 23.52 -2.07
N LEU A 32 1.05 24.00 -3.32
CA LEU A 32 0.90 23.08 -4.43
C LEU A 32 2.11 22.15 -4.53
N THR A 33 3.32 22.65 -4.31
CA THR A 33 4.53 21.85 -4.47
C THR A 33 4.78 20.92 -3.30
N ILE A 34 4.63 21.36 -2.05
CA ILE A 34 5.06 20.57 -0.87
C ILE A 34 3.87 20.01 -0.09
N TYR A 35 2.93 20.86 0.32
CA TYR A 35 1.87 20.44 1.25
C TYR A 35 0.86 19.48 0.62
N LEU A 36 0.47 19.72 -0.64
CA LEU A 36 -0.49 18.86 -1.35
C LEU A 36 0.02 17.42 -1.51
N PRO A 37 1.25 17.18 -2.01
CA PRO A 37 1.72 15.81 -2.16
C PRO A 37 2.12 15.17 -0.82
N VAL A 38 2.54 15.93 0.19
CA VAL A 38 2.69 15.41 1.57
C VAL A 38 1.35 14.94 2.14
N LEU A 39 0.28 15.71 1.95
CA LEU A 39 -1.07 15.33 2.36
C LEU A 39 -1.55 14.08 1.61
N ALA A 40 -1.30 13.99 0.30
CA ALA A 40 -1.64 12.83 -0.51
C ALA A 40 -0.92 11.55 -0.03
N ILE A 41 0.36 11.65 0.32
CA ILE A 41 1.10 10.53 0.91
C ILE A 41 0.55 10.17 2.28
N ALA A 42 0.27 11.14 3.14
CA ALA A 42 -0.30 10.88 4.47
C ALA A 42 -1.65 10.14 4.37
N LEU A 43 -2.49 10.52 3.41
CA LEU A 43 -3.75 9.83 3.11
C LEU A 43 -3.52 8.42 2.55
N LEU A 44 -2.57 8.23 1.64
CA LEU A 44 -2.18 6.90 1.13
C LEU A 44 -1.72 5.99 2.26
N VAL A 45 -0.78 6.45 3.08
CA VAL A 45 -0.27 5.70 4.24
C VAL A 45 -1.41 5.37 5.21
N TYR A 46 -2.26 6.35 5.53
CA TYR A 46 -3.41 6.12 6.40
C TYR A 46 -4.34 5.06 5.81
N PHE A 47 -4.68 5.15 4.52
CA PHE A 47 -5.53 4.18 3.86
C PHE A 47 -4.92 2.78 3.87
N THR A 48 -3.62 2.66 3.58
CA THR A 48 -2.87 1.41 3.62
C THR A 48 -2.83 0.78 5.01
N VAL A 49 -2.52 1.57 6.04
CA VAL A 49 -2.50 1.12 7.44
C VAL A 49 -3.91 0.72 7.90
N ASN A 50 -4.92 1.48 7.52
CA ASN A 50 -6.30 1.18 7.91
C ASN A 50 -6.81 -0.10 7.21
N LEU A 51 -6.45 -0.33 5.94
CA LEU A 51 -6.68 -1.59 5.23
C LEU A 51 -6.01 -2.78 5.94
N PHE A 52 -4.78 -2.58 6.40
CA PHE A 52 -4.03 -3.58 7.15
C PHE A 52 -4.71 -3.90 8.48
N LEU A 53 -5.07 -2.89 9.27
CA LEU A 53 -5.64 -3.09 10.61
C LEU A 53 -7.07 -3.64 10.59
N HIS A 54 -7.94 -3.16 9.71
CA HIS A 54 -9.36 -3.52 9.73
C HIS A 54 -9.73 -4.80 8.98
N LYS A 55 -8.90 -5.26 8.03
CA LYS A 55 -9.30 -6.35 7.12
C LYS A 55 -8.43 -7.60 7.13
N PHE A 56 -7.43 -7.75 8.00
CA PHE A 56 -6.53 -8.92 7.96
C PHE A 56 -7.27 -10.28 7.90
N LYS A 57 -8.35 -10.45 8.69
CA LYS A 57 -9.16 -11.68 8.70
C LYS A 57 -9.91 -11.97 7.40
N HIS A 58 -10.29 -10.95 6.63
CA HIS A 58 -10.96 -11.11 5.33
C HIS A 58 -9.96 -11.14 4.17
N LEU A 59 -8.84 -10.42 4.30
CA LEU A 59 -7.72 -10.39 3.37
C LEU A 59 -7.07 -11.77 3.23
N GLU A 60 -6.93 -12.54 4.31
CA GLU A 60 -6.38 -13.91 4.25
C GLU A 60 -7.10 -14.84 3.30
N LYS A 61 -8.42 -14.66 3.12
CA LYS A 61 -9.23 -15.54 2.28
C LYS A 61 -9.14 -15.22 0.80
N HIS A 62 -8.71 -14.01 0.43
CA HIS A 62 -8.70 -13.54 -0.96
C HIS A 62 -7.29 -13.17 -1.40
N PRO A 63 -6.56 -14.07 -2.09
CA PRO A 63 -5.19 -13.83 -2.51
C PRO A 63 -5.06 -12.59 -3.41
N PHE A 64 -6.09 -12.28 -4.21
CA PHE A 64 -6.13 -11.07 -5.04
C PHE A 64 -6.06 -9.80 -4.21
N LEU A 65 -6.86 -9.72 -3.13
CA LEU A 65 -6.87 -8.59 -2.22
C LEU A 65 -5.54 -8.44 -1.48
N GLN A 66 -4.86 -9.54 -1.13
CA GLN A 66 -3.52 -9.49 -0.53
C GLN A 66 -2.49 -8.93 -1.52
N THR A 67 -2.46 -9.42 -2.75
CA THR A 67 -1.50 -8.94 -3.75
C THR A 67 -1.79 -7.49 -4.12
N LEU A 68 -3.06 -7.09 -4.23
CA LEU A 68 -3.46 -5.69 -4.42
C LEU A 68 -2.98 -4.80 -3.26
N MET A 69 -3.09 -5.27 -2.01
CA MET A 69 -2.62 -4.54 -0.84
C MET A 69 -1.09 -4.36 -0.87
N ILE A 70 -0.33 -5.42 -1.18
CA ILE A 70 1.13 -5.36 -1.34
C ILE A 70 1.50 -4.36 -2.44
N TYR A 71 0.77 -4.38 -3.55
CA TYR A 71 0.98 -3.46 -4.65
C TYR A 71 0.75 -1.99 -4.24
N LEU A 72 -0.35 -1.70 -3.52
CA LEU A 72 -0.63 -0.36 -2.99
C LEU A 72 0.44 0.12 -2.00
N ILE A 73 0.96 -0.77 -1.14
CA ILE A 73 2.09 -0.48 -0.25
C ILE A 73 3.32 -0.11 -1.08
N GLY A 74 3.62 -0.89 -2.12
CA GLY A 74 4.75 -0.65 -3.03
C GLY A 74 4.65 0.71 -3.72
N ILE A 75 3.48 1.08 -4.24
CA ILE A 75 3.24 2.40 -4.84
C ILE A 75 3.49 3.51 -3.83
N THR A 76 2.96 3.37 -2.61
CA THR A 76 3.10 4.38 -1.56
C THR A 76 4.57 4.61 -1.23
N PHE A 77 5.34 3.53 -1.12
CA PHE A 77 6.78 3.61 -0.86
C PHE A 77 7.55 4.21 -2.05
N ALA A 78 7.21 3.84 -3.28
CA ALA A 78 7.81 4.38 -4.49
C ALA A 78 7.55 5.89 -4.61
N CYS A 79 6.31 6.34 -4.40
CA CYS A 79 5.95 7.76 -4.39
C CYS A 79 6.74 8.52 -3.32
N PHE A 80 6.85 7.98 -2.10
CA PHE A 80 7.62 8.61 -1.03
C PHE A 80 9.12 8.69 -1.36
N ALA A 81 9.71 7.60 -1.87
CA ALA A 81 11.11 7.55 -2.27
C ALA A 81 11.42 8.54 -3.41
N THR A 82 10.55 8.64 -4.42
CA THR A 82 10.72 9.63 -5.50
C THR A 82 10.61 11.05 -4.97
N MET A 83 9.72 11.31 -4.01
CA MET A 83 9.61 12.65 -3.42
C MET A 83 10.82 13.03 -2.58
N LEU A 84 11.39 12.08 -1.84
CA LEU A 84 12.65 12.28 -1.11
C LEU A 84 13.82 12.56 -2.07
N SER A 85 13.94 11.79 -3.16
CA SER A 85 15.06 11.92 -4.09
C SER A 85 15.00 13.17 -4.97
N SER A 86 13.80 13.67 -5.26
CA SER A 86 13.58 14.72 -6.25
C SER A 86 13.05 16.05 -5.69
N GLY A 87 13.11 16.22 -4.36
CA GLY A 87 12.87 17.50 -3.69
C GLY A 87 11.40 17.89 -3.51
N PHE A 88 10.52 16.92 -3.19
CA PHE A 88 9.10 17.14 -2.91
C PHE A 88 8.40 18.02 -3.94
N THR A 89 8.56 17.72 -5.24
CA THR A 89 7.84 18.43 -6.29
C THR A 89 6.57 17.68 -6.67
N LEU A 90 5.46 18.41 -6.83
CA LEU A 90 4.18 17.84 -7.24
C LEU A 90 4.26 17.14 -8.61
N THR A 91 5.04 17.70 -9.54
CA THR A 91 5.21 17.16 -10.89
C THR A 91 5.78 15.75 -10.87
N ASN A 92 6.79 15.51 -10.02
CA ASN A 92 7.41 14.19 -9.90
C ASN A 92 6.50 13.21 -9.16
N PHE A 93 5.77 13.67 -8.15
CA PHE A 93 4.75 12.86 -7.48
C PHE A 93 3.67 12.39 -8.47
N LEU A 94 3.10 13.30 -9.27
CA LEU A 94 2.09 12.99 -10.27
C LEU A 94 2.63 12.10 -11.39
N ALA A 95 3.88 12.33 -11.82
CA ALA A 95 4.53 11.48 -12.81
C ALA A 95 4.68 10.04 -12.30
N THR A 96 5.20 9.86 -11.08
CA THR A 96 5.33 8.54 -10.43
C THR A 96 3.98 7.88 -10.17
N LEU A 97 2.97 8.64 -9.73
CA LEU A 97 1.63 8.11 -9.53
C LEU A 97 1.03 7.62 -10.85
N ARG A 98 1.17 8.42 -11.92
CA ARG A 98 0.68 8.08 -13.27
C ARG A 98 1.37 6.83 -13.81
N THR A 99 2.68 6.70 -13.69
CA THR A 99 3.40 5.51 -14.17
C THR A 99 2.97 4.25 -13.42
N ASN A 100 2.80 4.35 -12.10
CA ASN A 100 2.29 3.24 -11.30
C ASN A 100 0.84 2.88 -11.66
N LEU A 101 -0.05 3.85 -11.85
CA LEU A 101 -1.43 3.59 -12.30
C LEU A 101 -1.48 2.93 -13.69
N LEU A 102 -0.59 3.31 -14.60
CA LEU A 102 -0.45 2.68 -15.92
C LEU A 102 0.12 1.26 -15.85
N ALA A 103 0.80 0.89 -14.77
CA ALA A 103 1.28 -0.47 -14.53
C ALA A 103 0.21 -1.39 -13.90
N LEU A 104 -0.89 -0.83 -13.39
CA LEU A 104 -2.00 -1.60 -12.80
C LEU A 104 -2.62 -2.64 -13.77
N PRO A 105 -2.84 -2.34 -15.07
CA PRO A 105 -3.37 -3.33 -16.00
C PRO A 105 -2.41 -4.50 -16.25
N LEU A 106 -1.09 -4.26 -16.18
CA LEU A 106 -0.07 -5.30 -16.30
C LEU A 106 -0.01 -6.21 -15.07
N PHE A 107 -0.47 -5.74 -13.92
CA PHE A 107 -0.53 -6.51 -12.69
C PHE A 107 -1.56 -7.65 -12.76
N ILE A 108 -2.68 -7.46 -13.45
CA ILE A 108 -3.75 -8.47 -13.59
C ILE A 108 -3.24 -9.78 -14.23
N PRO A 109 -2.60 -9.77 -15.42
CA PRO A 109 -2.09 -11.01 -16.02
C PRO A 109 -0.97 -11.65 -15.20
N ILE A 110 -0.10 -10.85 -14.57
CA ILE A 110 0.95 -11.37 -13.66
C ILE A 110 0.32 -12.10 -12.48
N PHE A 111 -0.73 -11.53 -11.88
CA PHE A 111 -1.45 -12.15 -10.77
C PHE A 111 -2.12 -13.46 -11.19
N ILE A 112 -2.80 -13.48 -12.34
CA ILE A 112 -3.43 -14.70 -12.88
C ILE A 112 -2.39 -15.79 -13.12
N TYR A 113 -1.25 -15.44 -13.73
CA TYR A 113 -0.14 -16.36 -13.96
C TYR A 113 0.42 -16.93 -12.66
N TRP A 114 0.72 -16.06 -11.69
CA TRP A 114 1.19 -16.45 -10.36
C TRP A 114 0.22 -17.39 -9.64
N GLN A 115 -1.08 -17.09 -9.70
CA GLN A 115 -2.11 -17.91 -9.06
C GLN A 115 -2.20 -19.31 -9.70
N SER A 116 -2.10 -19.38 -11.04
CA SER A 116 -2.08 -20.65 -11.78
C SER A 116 -0.83 -21.48 -11.42
N TYR A 117 0.34 -20.83 -11.38
CA TYR A 117 1.61 -21.44 -11.02
C TYR A 117 1.59 -22.02 -9.60
N ARG A 118 1.08 -21.26 -8.61
CA ARG A 118 0.97 -21.70 -7.22
C ARG A 118 0.07 -22.93 -7.07
N LYS A 119 -1.05 -23.00 -7.82
CA LYS A 119 -1.92 -24.19 -7.83
C LYS A 119 -1.19 -25.41 -8.39
N SER A 120 -0.41 -25.25 -9.45
CA SER A 120 0.38 -26.34 -10.04
C SER A 120 1.42 -26.87 -9.05
N LEU A 121 2.19 -25.99 -8.42
CA LEU A 121 3.17 -26.34 -7.40
C LEU A 121 2.54 -27.08 -6.21
N ASN A 122 1.41 -26.60 -5.69
CA ASN A 122 0.74 -27.26 -4.57
C ASN A 122 0.27 -28.67 -4.93
N ARG A 123 -0.22 -28.91 -6.16
CA ARG A 123 -0.57 -30.25 -6.63
C ARG A 123 0.65 -31.16 -6.71
N GLN A 124 1.76 -30.66 -7.22
CA GLN A 124 3.02 -31.40 -7.27
C GLN A 124 3.52 -31.75 -5.87
N LEU A 125 3.52 -30.79 -4.95
CA LEU A 125 3.90 -31.01 -3.55
C LEU A 125 3.00 -32.04 -2.85
N LEU A 126 1.68 -31.96 -3.05
CA LEU A 126 0.74 -32.94 -2.47
C LEU A 126 0.97 -34.35 -3.02
N ASN A 127 1.18 -34.47 -4.33
CA ASN A 127 1.45 -35.76 -4.97
C ASN A 127 2.77 -36.35 -4.51
N THR A 128 3.81 -35.53 -4.33
CA THR A 128 5.10 -35.95 -3.78
C THR A 128 4.95 -36.41 -2.32
N GLN A 129 4.19 -35.67 -1.50
CA GLN A 129 3.91 -36.08 -0.12
C GLN A 129 3.12 -37.40 -0.05
N ASN A 130 2.12 -37.59 -0.91
CA ASN A 130 1.35 -38.83 -0.97
C ASN A 130 2.20 -40.02 -1.44
N LYS A 131 3.08 -39.82 -2.42
CA LYS A 131 4.06 -40.83 -2.85
C LYS A 131 5.00 -41.22 -1.73
N LEU A 132 5.57 -40.24 -1.02
CA LEU A 132 6.46 -40.49 0.11
C LEU A 132 5.74 -41.23 1.24
N LYS A 133 4.53 -40.81 1.61
CA LYS A 133 3.73 -41.53 2.63
C LYS A 133 3.43 -42.97 2.23
N GLY A 134 3.09 -43.23 0.96
CA GLY A 134 2.84 -44.57 0.45
C GLY A 134 4.07 -45.49 0.53
N VAL A 135 5.27 -44.94 0.33
CA VAL A 135 6.54 -45.68 0.50
C VAL A 135 6.76 -46.07 1.97
N PHE A 136 6.49 -45.18 2.93
CA PHE A 136 6.68 -45.48 4.35
C PHE A 136 5.60 -46.39 4.98
N THR A 137 4.48 -46.61 4.30
CA THR A 137 3.40 -47.51 4.79
C THR A 137 3.50 -48.96 4.29
N ASN A 138 4.33 -49.24 3.29
CA ASN A 138 4.47 -50.59 2.70
C ASN A 138 5.50 -51.50 3.41
N ASP A 139 6.15 -51.03 4.48
CA ASP A 139 7.13 -51.79 5.28
C ASP A 139 6.53 -52.44 6.55
N LYS A 140 5.24 -52.76 6.56
CA LYS A 140 4.57 -53.55 7.62
C LYS A 140 3.90 -54.78 7.02
#